data_AF-A0A0C3PEH0-F1
#
_entry.id   AF-A0A0C3PEH0-F1
#
_cell.length_a   1.000
_cell.length_b   1.000
_cell.length_c   1.000
_cell.angle_alpha   90.00
_cell.angle_beta   90.00
_cell.angle_gamma   90.00
#
_symmetry.space_group_name_H-M   'P 1'
#
loop_
_entity.id
_entity.type
_entity.pdbx_description
1 polymer ?
#
loop_
_entity_poly.entity_id
_entity_poly.type
_entity_poly.pdbx_seq_one_letter_code
_entity_poly.pdbx_strand_id
1 'polypeptide(L)' 'MASPNPYIVAYFSSSGRRQVSAFANTTAKQSFITYLESIDGVVFTDWYELASDTAVDDAINRTADLGGTVYNMPVN' A
#
# COMPACT_ATOMS: atom_id res chain seq x y z
N MET A 1 -12.53 -7.50 -18.96
CA MET A 1 -11.38 -6.58 -18.92
C MET A 1 -10.55 -6.99 -17.71
N ALA A 2 -9.37 -7.59 -17.90
CA ALA A 2 -8.50 -7.90 -16.77
C ALA A 2 -8.07 -6.57 -16.12
N SER A 3 -8.12 -6.47 -14.78
CA SER A 3 -7.55 -5.32 -14.09
C SER A 3 -6.07 -5.24 -14.48
N PRO A 4 -5.59 -4.15 -15.07
CA PRO A 4 -4.19 -4.03 -15.47
C PRO A 4 -3.23 -4.15 -14.27
N ASN A 5 -3.75 -3.93 -13.05
CA ASN A 5 -3.04 -4.07 -11.79
C ASN A 5 -3.75 -5.11 -10.89
N PRO A 6 -3.57 -6.43 -11.11
CA PRO A 6 -4.25 -7.45 -10.31
C PRO A 6 -3.61 -7.64 -8.93
N TYR A 7 -2.41 -7.10 -8.69
CA TYR A 7 -1.65 -7.32 -7.47
C TYR A 7 -1.85 -6.17 -6.50
N ILE A 8 -2.71 -6.36 -5.51
CA ILE A 8 -3.04 -5.33 -4.52
C ILE A 8 -2.31 -5.54 -3.18
N VAL A 9 -2.08 -4.43 -2.48
CA VAL A 9 -1.60 -4.34 -1.10
C VAL A 9 -2.40 -3.25 -0.39
N ALA A 10 -3.12 -3.62 0.67
CA ALA A 10 -3.90 -2.69 1.48
C ALA A 10 -3.09 -2.24 2.71
N TYR A 11 -3.18 -0.96 3.04
CA TYR A 11 -2.50 -0.38 4.20
C TYR A 11 -3.30 0.77 4.78
N PHE A 12 -3.11 1.02 6.07
CA PHE A 12 -3.79 2.09 6.78
C PHE A 12 -2.89 2.74 7.82
N SER A 13 -3.15 3.99 8.18
CA SER A 13 -2.50 4.61 9.34
C SER A 13 -3.32 4.39 10.60
N SER A 14 -2.63 4.46 11.74
CA SER A 14 -3.24 4.49 13.08
C SER A 14 -4.25 5.64 13.26
N SER A 15 -4.17 6.72 12.47
CA SER A 15 -5.15 7.82 12.45
C SER A 15 -6.42 7.51 11.65
N GLY A 16 -6.46 6.39 10.93
CA GLY A 16 -7.64 5.88 10.22
C GLY A 16 -7.64 6.08 8.71
N ARG A 17 -6.57 6.63 8.11
CA ARG A 17 -6.47 6.77 6.65
C ARG A 17 -6.23 5.40 6.03
N ARG A 18 -7.01 5.05 4.99
CA ARG A 18 -6.95 3.73 4.32
C ARG A 18 -6.60 3.87 2.85
N GLN A 19 -5.60 3.12 2.40
CA GLN A 19 -5.13 3.12 1.02
C GLN A 19 -5.00 1.69 0.49
N VAL A 20 -5.13 1.54 -0.82
CA VAL A 20 -4.81 0.29 -1.52
C VAL A 20 -3.89 0.62 -2.68
N SER A 21 -2.70 0.03 -2.69
CA SER A 21 -1.78 0.10 -3.81
C SER A 21 -1.97 -1.11 -4.70
N ALA A 22 -2.13 -0.87 -6.00
CA ALA A 22 -2.26 -1.90 -7.02
C ALA A 22 -1.09 -1.84 -7.99
N PHE A 23 -0.54 -3.00 -8.33
CA PHE A 23 0.64 -3.16 -9.17
C PHE A 23 0.36 -4.08 -10.36
N ALA A 24 1.08 -3.85 -11.46
CA ALA A 24 0.97 -4.63 -12.70
C ALA A 24 1.63 -6.02 -12.62
N ASN A 25 2.61 -6.20 -11.72
CA ASN A 25 3.35 -7.44 -11.56
C ASN A 25 3.67 -7.77 -10.08
N THR A 26 4.01 -9.04 -9.81
CA THR A 26 4.36 -9.53 -8.48
C THR A 26 5.66 -8.95 -7.94
N THR A 27 6.63 -8.63 -8.79
CA THR A 27 7.92 -8.04 -8.40
C THR A 27 7.73 -6.66 -7.76
N ALA A 28 6.91 -5.81 -8.36
CA ALA A 28 6.57 -4.50 -7.82
C ALA A 28 5.78 -4.62 -6.50
N LYS A 29 4.80 -5.54 -6.45
CA LYS A 29 4.10 -5.86 -5.20
C LYS A 29 5.06 -6.29 -4.09
N GLN A 30 5.98 -7.22 -4.36
CA GLN A 30 6.90 -7.72 -3.35
C GLN A 30 7.89 -6.62 -2.90
N SER A 31 8.37 -5.81 -3.85
CA SER A 31 9.21 -4.64 -3.54
C SER A 31 8.50 -3.65 -2.63
N PHE A 32 7.20 -3.47 -2.82
CA PHE A 32 6.38 -2.61 -1.97
C PHE A 32 6.16 -3.23 -0.58
N ILE A 33 5.86 -4.53 -0.49
CA ILE A 33 5.71 -5.23 0.79
C ILE A 33 7.00 -5.12 1.61
N THR A 34 8.16 -5.41 1.02
CA THR A 34 9.46 -5.29 1.69
C THR A 34 9.73 -3.85 2.15
N TYR A 35 9.27 -2.86 1.39
CA TYR A 35 9.33 -1.47 1.83
C TYR A 35 8.45 -1.22 3.07
N LEU A 36 7.19 -1.67 3.07
CA LEU A 36 6.30 -1.53 4.22
C LEU A 36 6.89 -2.21 5.47
N GLU A 37 7.45 -3.40 5.32
CA GLU A 37 8.15 -4.11 6.40
C GLU A 37 9.39 -3.33 6.89
N SER A 38 10.10 -2.62 6.01
CA SER A 38 11.28 -1.82 6.39
C SER A 38 10.95 -0.55 7.18
N ILE A 39 9.71 -0.07 7.09
CA ILE A 39 9.20 1.08 7.86
C ILE A 39 8.34 0.63 9.06
N ASP A 40 8.59 -0.60 9.55
CA ASP A 40 7.89 -1.22 10.67
C ASP A 40 6.36 -1.35 10.47
N GLY A 41 5.93 -1.55 9.22
CA GLY A 41 4.53 -1.83 8.89
C GLY A 41 4.07 -3.14 9.54
N VAL A 42 3.08 -3.07 10.42
CA VAL A 42 2.56 -4.23 11.14
C VAL A 42 1.45 -4.88 10.33
N VAL A 43 1.56 -6.19 10.09
CA VAL A 43 0.49 -6.92 9.40
C VAL A 43 -0.68 -7.14 10.36
N PHE A 44 -1.81 -6.51 10.06
CA PHE A 44 -3.09 -6.71 10.72
C PHE A 44 -4.06 -7.37 9.73
N THR A 45 -4.20 -8.69 9.82
CA THR A 45 -4.98 -9.51 8.86
C THR A 45 -4.44 -9.35 7.42
N ASP A 46 -5.24 -8.81 6.50
CA ASP A 46 -4.86 -8.56 5.10
C ASP A 46 -4.33 -7.14 4.85
N TRP A 47 -4.10 -6.37 5.92
CA TRP A 47 -3.71 -4.97 5.86
C TRP A 47 -2.38 -4.73 6.55
N TYR A 48 -1.63 -3.75 6.07
CA TYR A 48 -0.46 -3.22 6.76
C TYR A 48 -0.85 -1.95 7.54
N GLU A 49 -0.72 -2.00 8.85
CA GLU A 49 -0.83 -0.82 9.71
C GLU A 49 0.50 -0.05 9.68
N LEU A 50 0.43 1.24 9.37
CA LEU A 50 1.55 2.17 9.37
C LEU A 50 1.46 3.13 10.56
N ALA A 51 2.62 3.48 11.09
CA ALA A 51 2.72 4.25 12.33
C ALA A 51 2.11 5.66 12.24
N SER A 52 2.09 6.27 11.05
CA SER A 52 1.66 7.65 10.85
C SER A 52 1.08 7.92 9.46
N ASP A 53 0.40 9.05 9.30
CA ASP A 53 -0.04 9.53 7.99
C ASP A 53 1.12 9.89 7.05
N THR A 54 2.27 10.30 7.60
CA THR A 54 3.49 10.52 6.81
C THR A 54 3.99 9.23 6.19
N ALA A 55 3.98 8.13 6.94
CA ALA A 55 4.33 6.81 6.40
C ALA A 55 3.36 6.37 5.29
N VAL A 56 2.08 6.74 5.39
CA VAL A 56 1.11 6.55 4.31
C VAL A 56 1.47 7.38 3.08
N ASP A 57 1.81 8.65 3.23
CA ASP A 57 2.22 9.49 2.09
C ASP A 57 3.49 8.96 1.41
N ASP A 58 4.47 8.47 2.19
CA ASP A 58 5.67 7.85 1.65
C ASP A 58 5.36 6.54 0.91
N ALA A 59 4.43 5.72 1.45
CA ALA A 59 3.96 4.51 0.78
C ALA A 59 3.20 4.83 -0.54
N ILE A 60 2.47 5.95 -0.59
CA ILE A 60 1.83 6.43 -1.81
C ILE A 60 2.88 6.80 -2.87
N ASN A 61 3.89 7.57 -2.48
CA ASN A 61 4.99 7.95 -3.37
C ASN A 61 5.74 6.71 -3.86
N ARG A 62 6.03 5.77 -2.96
CA ARG A 62 6.71 4.52 -3.31
C ARG A 62 5.90 3.67 -4.28
N THR A 63 4.57 3.70 -4.18
CA THR A 63 3.69 3.02 -5.13
C THR A 63 3.84 3.60 -6.53
N ALA A 64 3.89 4.94 -6.65
CA ALA A 64 4.09 5.62 -7.92
C ALA A 64 5.46 5.30 -8.54
N ASP A 65 6.54 5.28 -7.75
CA ASP A 65 7.89 4.91 -8.20
C ASP A 65 7.95 3.50 -8.78
N LEU A 66 7.14 2.58 -8.24
CA LEU A 66 7.04 1.20 -8.69
C LEU A 66 6.07 1.03 -9.88
N GLY A 67 5.55 2.13 -10.43
CA GLY A 67 4.58 2.12 -11.54
C GLY A 67 3.20 1.61 -11.14
N GLY A 68 2.88 1.62 -9.84
CA GLY A 68 1.58 1.23 -9.31
C GLY A 68 0.57 2.37 -9.31
N THR A 69 -0.64 2.06 -8.86
CA THR A 69 -1.73 3.02 -8.67
C THR A 69 -2.26 2.90 -7.25
N VAL A 70 -2.49 4.05 -6.60
CA VAL A 70 -3.08 4.10 -5.25
C VAL A 70 -4.57 4.42 -5.35
N TYR A 71 -5.37 3.72 -4.55
CA TYR A 71 -6.78 3.99 -4.35
C TYR A 71 -7.04 4.40 -2.89
N ASN A 72 -7.60 5.59 -2.72
CA ASN A 72 -8.05 6.07 -1.41
C ASN A 72 -9.38 5.42 -1.05
N MET A 73 -9.40 4.66 0.05
CA MET A 73 -10.61 3.96 0.46
C MET A 73 -11.40 4.76 1.50
N PRO A 74 -12.73 4.92 1.32
CA PRO A 74 -13.55 5.63 2.27
C PRO A 74 -13.57 4.90 3.63
N VAL A 75 -13.50 5.68 4.70
CA VAL A 75 -13.81 5.24 6.06
C VAL A 75 -15.30 5.53 6.27
N ASN A 76 -16.11 4.48 6.30
CA ASN A 76 -17.51 4.55 6.72
C ASN A 76 -17.61 4.54 8.25
#